data_AF-A0AAD9FJI7-F1
#
_entry.id   AF-A0AAD9FJI7-F1
#
_cell.length_a   1.000
_cell.length_b   1.000
_cell.length_c   1.000
_cell.angle_alpha   90.00
_cell.angle_beta   90.00
_cell.angle_gamma   90.00
#
_symmetry.space_group_name_H-M   'P 1'
#
loop_
_entity.id
_entity.type
_entity.pdbx_description
1 polymer ?
#
loop_
_entity_poly.entity_id
_entity_poly.type
_entity_poly.pdbx_seq_one_letter_code
_entity_poly.pdbx_strand_id
1 'polypeptide(L)'
;MLPVVVLHGGAGHIPKDRSEMSTAGVCSAARAGYTILRGGGSSMDAVVEAVSILENNPCFNAGCGSVLNIKGEVEMDAIVMDGLTLGSGAVSAVRNIANPIQLARLVMDKSDFYLIFDKYYDYSIKSVTRDVRETVVNRKHHPLLSTKLPAQKVVLSSIENKKRLNLLLFKELTEDRLFHLRGTNKHKLVVTGEDSCPIEIRMEERRSRYELENQQEEADTIIVQQVLGCAGEAHPISVVSADTDVFVLLLHHYHQAGLDVPLIMESPRKERAIVDIKVTLSKHSEIVENLLPAHAISGCDTVASYYGLGKGSVINVLKAGYEPSAIGNMDAPFQQVLYQATAFISACYGITESTHMSHTRLLVWGEKNGKGHMSAPNLAALPPTNEAFIENVKRAHFQAMLWRNLNVNLLPALNPEEFGWKKDTCNRSLIPTHLPEDAKRVPDYILEMIRCGCKRDFLLFLYVFSCRGKMGTVGAVAVDSEGNIACATSTGGMLNKMEGRVGDTPCIGSGGYADNQVGAVSTTGHGEAIMKVTLARLILFHMEQGQSVEAASDLGLAYMKSRVSSLGGVVSVDPQGRWAARFSSLQMSWAAAQTETLHYGLYAGEHFTQSLEGPL
;
A
#
# COMPACT_ATOMS: atom_id res chain seq x y z
N MET A 1 1.56 -37.15 10.52
CA MET A 1 1.16 -36.69 11.88
C MET A 1 -0.35 -36.60 11.95
N LEU A 2 -0.97 -36.49 13.14
CA LEU A 2 -2.42 -36.26 13.28
C LEU A 2 -2.70 -34.78 12.97
N PRO A 3 -3.32 -34.45 11.83
CA PRO A 3 -3.55 -33.06 11.47
C PRO A 3 -4.51 -32.41 12.46
N VAL A 4 -4.26 -31.15 12.79
CA VAL A 4 -5.09 -30.38 13.70
C VAL A 4 -5.03 -28.91 13.34
N VAL A 5 -6.16 -28.22 13.48
CA VAL A 5 -6.22 -26.75 13.48
C VAL A 5 -6.92 -26.29 14.74
N VAL A 6 -6.35 -25.26 15.38
CA VAL A 6 -6.83 -24.68 16.65
C VAL A 6 -6.89 -23.18 16.48
N LEU A 7 -7.96 -22.55 16.95
CA LEU A 7 -8.21 -21.13 16.73
C LEU A 7 -8.93 -20.47 17.89
N HIS A 8 -8.74 -19.16 18.01
CA HIS A 8 -9.46 -18.30 18.94
C HIS A 8 -10.17 -17.14 18.24
N GLY A 9 -11.31 -16.74 18.79
CA GLY A 9 -12.06 -15.54 18.43
C GLY A 9 -11.78 -14.33 19.34
N GLY A 10 -10.81 -14.48 20.25
CA GLY A 10 -10.33 -13.41 21.11
C GLY A 10 -10.72 -13.55 22.58
N ALA A 11 -9.79 -13.16 23.46
CA ALA A 11 -9.93 -13.22 24.91
C ALA A 11 -10.48 -11.91 25.48
N GLY A 12 -11.53 -11.99 26.30
CA GLY A 12 -12.17 -10.79 26.87
C GLY A 12 -13.57 -11.04 27.41
N HIS A 13 -14.36 -9.98 27.51
CA HIS A 13 -15.78 -10.06 27.84
C HIS A 13 -16.60 -10.08 26.56
N ILE A 14 -17.23 -11.21 26.26
CA ILE A 14 -18.13 -11.43 25.12
C ILE A 14 -19.57 -11.32 25.64
N PRO A 15 -20.34 -10.30 25.20
CA PRO A 15 -21.74 -10.14 25.57
C PRO A 15 -22.59 -11.38 25.25
N LYS A 16 -23.59 -11.66 26.10
CA LYS A 16 -24.44 -12.87 25.99
C LYS A 16 -25.21 -12.94 24.66
N ASP A 17 -25.59 -11.81 24.10
CA ASP A 17 -26.23 -11.70 22.78
C ASP A 17 -25.30 -12.05 21.62
N ARG A 18 -23.98 -12.19 21.87
CA ARG A 18 -22.97 -12.51 20.86
C ARG A 18 -22.24 -13.83 21.10
N SER A 19 -22.49 -14.50 22.24
CA SER A 19 -21.77 -15.73 22.60
C SER A 19 -22.00 -16.84 21.56
N GLU A 20 -23.24 -17.06 21.15
CA GLU A 20 -23.58 -18.08 20.15
C GLU A 20 -22.94 -17.79 18.80
N MET A 21 -23.03 -16.55 18.31
CA MET A 21 -22.39 -16.14 17.05
C MET A 21 -20.86 -16.25 17.10
N SER A 22 -20.25 -15.93 18.24
CA SER A 22 -18.80 -16.05 18.41
C SER A 22 -18.36 -17.51 18.40
N THR A 23 -19.05 -18.38 19.14
CA THR A 23 -18.75 -19.82 19.16
C THR A 23 -19.02 -20.49 17.81
N ALA A 24 -20.12 -20.16 17.15
CA ALA A 24 -20.43 -20.66 15.81
C ALA A 24 -19.39 -20.21 14.77
N GLY A 25 -18.93 -18.96 14.86
CA GLY A 25 -17.91 -18.40 13.98
C GLY A 25 -16.58 -19.14 14.07
N VAL A 26 -16.08 -19.41 15.29
CA VAL A 26 -14.87 -20.23 15.46
C VAL A 26 -15.10 -21.67 15.00
N CYS A 27 -16.24 -22.29 15.30
CA CYS A 27 -16.55 -23.63 14.82
C CYS A 27 -16.52 -23.74 13.28
N SER A 28 -17.09 -22.75 12.59
CA SER A 28 -17.09 -22.68 11.12
C SER A 28 -15.67 -22.55 10.55
N ALA A 29 -14.86 -21.64 11.09
CA ALA A 29 -13.47 -21.46 10.68
C ALA A 29 -12.62 -22.71 10.93
N ALA A 30 -12.83 -23.40 12.06
CA ALA A 30 -12.15 -24.65 12.38
C ALA A 30 -12.47 -25.76 11.37
N ARG A 31 -13.74 -25.91 10.98
CA ARG A 31 -14.17 -26.88 9.96
C ARG A 31 -13.51 -26.62 8.61
N ALA A 32 -13.47 -25.35 8.19
CA ALA A 32 -12.86 -24.97 6.91
C ALA A 32 -11.34 -25.23 6.89
N GLY A 33 -10.62 -24.77 7.92
CA GLY A 33 -9.19 -25.05 8.06
C GLY A 33 -8.89 -26.56 8.10
N TYR A 34 -9.71 -27.33 8.81
CA TYR A 34 -9.55 -28.79 8.86
C TYR A 34 -9.88 -29.48 7.54
N THR A 35 -10.81 -28.95 6.75
CA THR A 35 -11.14 -29.49 5.43
C THR A 35 -9.92 -29.42 4.51
N ILE A 36 -9.13 -28.35 4.58
CA ILE A 36 -7.85 -28.21 3.87
C ILE A 36 -6.87 -29.29 4.32
N LEU A 37 -6.68 -29.45 5.63
CA LEU A 37 -5.77 -30.46 6.19
C LEU A 37 -6.18 -31.90 5.83
N ARG A 38 -7.49 -32.20 5.90
CA ARG A 38 -8.05 -33.50 5.51
C ARG A 38 -7.83 -33.80 4.03
N GLY A 39 -7.83 -32.76 3.18
CA GLY A 39 -7.50 -32.85 1.77
C GLY A 39 -5.99 -32.97 1.45
N GLY A 40 -5.12 -33.00 2.46
CA GLY A 40 -3.67 -33.02 2.29
C GLY A 40 -3.04 -31.65 2.01
N GLY A 41 -3.78 -30.56 2.25
CA GLY A 41 -3.25 -29.20 2.17
C GLY A 41 -2.29 -28.85 3.31
N SER A 42 -1.53 -27.76 3.15
CA SER A 42 -0.50 -27.35 4.10
C SER A 42 -1.08 -26.74 5.38
N SER A 43 -0.30 -26.79 6.47
CA SER A 43 -0.64 -26.11 7.73
C SER A 43 -0.81 -24.60 7.55
N MET A 44 -0.01 -23.99 6.67
CA MET A 44 -0.11 -22.56 6.35
C MET A 44 -1.42 -22.21 5.66
N ASP A 45 -1.85 -23.00 4.66
CA ASP A 45 -3.10 -22.73 3.95
C ASP A 45 -4.31 -22.90 4.88
N ALA A 46 -4.25 -23.87 5.79
CA ALA A 46 -5.27 -24.09 6.80
C ALA A 46 -5.43 -22.91 7.78
N VAL A 47 -4.33 -22.35 8.30
CA VAL A 47 -4.41 -21.20 9.22
C VAL A 47 -4.81 -19.91 8.50
N VAL A 48 -4.36 -19.70 7.25
CA VAL A 48 -4.74 -18.52 6.45
C VAL A 48 -6.23 -18.55 6.12
N GLU A 49 -6.78 -19.70 5.71
CA GLU A 49 -8.21 -19.85 5.43
C GLU A 49 -9.06 -19.64 6.70
N ALA A 50 -8.68 -20.29 7.80
CA ALA A 50 -9.40 -20.18 9.06
C ALA A 50 -9.47 -18.71 9.54
N VAL A 51 -8.34 -17.98 9.50
CA VAL A 51 -8.30 -16.57 9.88
C VAL A 51 -9.05 -15.69 8.87
N SER A 52 -8.99 -15.98 7.56
CA SER A 52 -9.73 -15.23 6.54
C SER A 52 -11.25 -15.32 6.77
N ILE A 53 -11.76 -16.48 7.16
CA ILE A 53 -13.18 -16.66 7.53
C ILE A 53 -13.55 -15.80 8.74
N LEU A 54 -12.68 -15.74 9.75
CA LEU A 54 -12.90 -14.91 10.93
C LEU A 54 -12.83 -13.41 10.61
N GLU A 55 -11.93 -12.98 9.72
CA GLU A 55 -11.85 -11.60 9.21
C GLU A 55 -13.09 -11.19 8.41
N ASN A 56 -13.70 -12.12 7.68
CA ASN A 56 -14.92 -11.87 6.92
C ASN A 56 -16.18 -11.86 7.80
N ASN A 57 -16.07 -12.32 9.05
CA ASN A 57 -17.19 -12.39 9.97
C ASN A 57 -17.24 -11.14 10.88
N PRO A 58 -18.30 -10.31 10.81
CA PRO A 58 -18.39 -9.03 11.51
C PRO A 58 -18.50 -9.17 13.03
N CYS A 59 -18.64 -10.39 13.56
CA CYS A 59 -18.63 -10.65 15.00
C CYS A 59 -17.23 -10.57 15.63
N PHE A 60 -16.16 -10.59 14.83
CA PHE A 60 -14.78 -10.61 15.34
C PHE A 60 -14.03 -9.31 15.07
N ASN A 61 -13.05 -8.99 15.92
CA ASN A 61 -12.21 -7.80 15.77
C ASN A 61 -11.08 -8.01 14.78
N ALA A 62 -11.41 -8.36 13.55
CA ALA A 62 -10.48 -8.48 12.44
C ALA A 62 -11.23 -8.29 11.12
N GLY A 63 -10.54 -7.89 10.05
CA GLY A 63 -11.17 -7.62 8.77
C GLY A 63 -12.38 -6.68 8.88
N CYS A 64 -13.56 -7.17 8.48
CA CYS A 64 -14.79 -6.38 8.40
C CYS A 64 -15.35 -5.94 9.76
N GLY A 65 -15.09 -6.69 10.85
CA GLY A 65 -15.57 -6.39 12.20
C GLY A 65 -14.60 -5.55 13.05
N SER A 66 -13.52 -5.07 12.44
CA SER A 66 -12.45 -4.34 13.14
C SER A 66 -12.93 -3.08 13.87
N VAL A 67 -12.39 -2.85 15.06
CA VAL A 67 -12.67 -1.66 15.86
C VAL A 67 -12.07 -0.37 15.26
N LEU A 68 -12.64 0.77 15.65
CA LEU A 68 -12.25 2.09 15.14
C LEU A 68 -11.15 2.74 16.00
N ASN A 69 -10.25 3.48 15.35
CA ASN A 69 -9.24 4.34 15.98
C ASN A 69 -9.84 5.69 16.45
N ILE A 70 -9.03 6.58 17.04
CA ILE A 70 -9.46 7.92 17.51
C ILE A 70 -10.06 8.83 16.43
N LYS A 71 -9.85 8.52 15.15
CA LYS A 71 -10.40 9.24 14.00
C LYS A 71 -11.68 8.60 13.44
N GLY A 72 -12.13 7.49 14.03
CA GLY A 72 -13.27 6.74 13.51
C GLY A 72 -12.92 5.86 12.31
N GLU A 73 -11.64 5.53 12.10
CA GLU A 73 -11.16 4.73 10.97
C GLU A 73 -10.72 3.33 11.43
N VAL A 74 -10.91 2.31 10.58
CA VAL A 74 -10.40 0.96 10.82
C VAL A 74 -8.92 0.90 10.44
N GLU A 75 -8.08 0.40 11.34
CA GLU A 75 -6.67 0.06 11.10
C GLU A 75 -6.41 -1.37 11.60
N MET A 76 -5.80 -2.22 10.79
CA MET A 76 -5.65 -3.64 11.07
C MET A 76 -4.19 -4.06 11.05
N ASP A 77 -3.87 -5.09 11.83
CA ASP A 77 -2.56 -5.72 11.88
C ASP A 77 -2.73 -7.23 11.68
N ALA A 78 -1.80 -7.89 10.99
CA ALA A 78 -1.80 -9.34 10.83
C ALA A 78 -0.39 -9.93 10.70
N ILE A 79 -0.23 -11.21 11.03
CA ILE A 79 1.01 -11.99 10.87
C ILE A 79 0.69 -13.41 10.42
N VAL A 80 1.56 -13.98 9.58
CA VAL A 80 1.70 -15.41 9.36
C VAL A 80 3.14 -15.85 9.62
N MET A 81 3.34 -17.09 10.06
CA MET A 81 4.67 -17.68 10.23
C MET A 81 4.66 -19.17 9.91
N ASP A 82 5.60 -19.60 9.08
CA ASP A 82 5.87 -20.99 8.71
C ASP A 82 6.92 -21.59 9.67
N GLY A 83 6.56 -22.69 10.33
CA GLY A 83 7.44 -23.37 11.28
C GLY A 83 8.56 -24.16 10.61
N LEU A 84 8.44 -24.54 9.32
CA LEU A 84 9.49 -25.27 8.63
C LEU A 84 10.69 -24.36 8.31
N THR A 85 10.41 -23.19 7.75
CA THR A 85 11.44 -22.25 7.28
C THR A 85 11.72 -21.09 8.25
N LEU A 86 10.87 -20.93 9.27
CA LEU A 86 10.76 -19.71 10.08
C LEU A 86 10.41 -18.47 9.24
N GLY A 87 9.99 -18.65 7.98
CA GLY A 87 9.52 -17.60 7.11
C GLY A 87 8.28 -16.94 7.71
N SER A 88 8.19 -15.62 7.60
CA SER A 88 7.11 -14.87 8.21
C SER A 88 6.74 -13.68 7.35
N GLY A 89 5.45 -13.31 7.35
CA GLY A 89 4.97 -12.07 6.75
C GLY A 89 4.07 -11.36 7.73
N ALA A 90 4.22 -10.04 7.85
CA ALA A 90 3.44 -9.24 8.78
C ALA A 90 3.09 -7.89 8.16
N VAL A 91 1.91 -7.38 8.50
CA VAL A 91 1.44 -6.06 8.11
C VAL A 91 0.85 -5.33 9.30
N SER A 92 1.03 -4.02 9.35
CA SER A 92 0.54 -3.19 10.45
C SER A 92 -0.11 -1.90 9.95
N ALA A 93 -1.08 -1.41 10.71
CA ALA A 93 -1.89 -0.24 10.39
C ALA A 93 -2.46 -0.26 8.95
N VAL A 94 -2.79 -1.45 8.44
CA VAL A 94 -3.44 -1.61 7.14
C VAL A 94 -4.92 -1.19 7.22
N ARG A 95 -5.52 -0.71 6.14
CA ARG A 95 -6.88 -0.13 6.06
C ARG A 95 -7.44 -0.57 4.71
N ASN A 96 -8.74 -0.46 4.46
CA ASN A 96 -9.39 -0.71 3.16
C ASN A 96 -8.97 -2.04 2.45
N ILE A 97 -8.63 -3.07 3.20
CA ILE A 97 -8.40 -4.44 2.68
C ILE A 97 -9.28 -5.38 3.48
N ALA A 98 -9.98 -6.29 2.81
CA ALA A 98 -10.88 -7.23 3.48
C ALA A 98 -10.11 -8.20 4.39
N ASN A 99 -8.99 -8.73 3.88
CA ASN A 99 -8.22 -9.78 4.56
C ASN A 99 -6.75 -9.39 4.79
N PRO A 100 -6.44 -8.69 5.89
CA PRO A 100 -5.06 -8.44 6.32
C PRO A 100 -4.18 -9.70 6.36
N ILE A 101 -4.73 -10.86 6.74
CA ILE A 101 -3.96 -12.10 6.82
C ILE A 101 -3.46 -12.59 5.46
N GLN A 102 -4.25 -12.41 4.40
CA GLN A 102 -3.83 -12.75 3.04
C GLN A 102 -2.73 -11.81 2.56
N LEU A 103 -2.78 -10.52 2.92
CA LEU A 103 -1.68 -9.61 2.65
C LEU A 103 -0.41 -10.00 3.43
N ALA A 104 -0.54 -10.41 4.69
CA ALA A 104 0.59 -10.94 5.46
C ALA A 104 1.20 -12.18 4.78
N ARG A 105 0.37 -13.10 4.25
CA ARG A 105 0.84 -14.25 3.45
C ARG A 105 1.52 -13.81 2.15
N LEU A 106 0.98 -12.83 1.44
CA LEU A 106 1.61 -12.27 0.24
C LEU A 106 2.98 -11.64 0.55
N VAL A 107 3.13 -10.94 1.68
CA VAL A 107 4.43 -10.40 2.13
C VAL A 107 5.45 -11.52 2.36
N MET A 108 5.01 -12.65 2.91
CA MET A 108 5.85 -13.84 3.11
C MET A 108 6.23 -14.51 1.78
N ASP A 109 5.27 -14.67 0.87
CA ASP A 109 5.44 -15.47 -0.36
C ASP A 109 6.06 -14.70 -1.54
N LYS A 110 5.89 -13.38 -1.61
CA LYS A 110 6.21 -12.56 -2.81
C LYS A 110 7.37 -11.58 -2.65
N SER A 111 8.20 -11.68 -1.61
CA SER A 111 9.28 -10.72 -1.43
C SER A 111 10.59 -11.16 -2.11
N ASP A 112 10.80 -10.66 -3.34
CA ASP A 112 12.15 -10.32 -3.84
C ASP A 112 12.35 -8.81 -3.64
N PHE A 113 13.29 -8.42 -2.78
CA PHE A 113 13.46 -7.02 -2.38
C PHE A 113 14.28 -6.22 -3.40
N TYR A 114 13.60 -5.35 -4.15
CA TYR A 114 14.23 -4.25 -4.89
C TYR A 114 13.88 -2.93 -4.19
N LEU A 115 14.88 -2.16 -3.73
CA LEU A 115 14.68 -0.89 -3.03
C LEU A 115 15.25 0.27 -3.87
N ILE A 116 14.36 0.99 -4.54
CA ILE A 116 14.70 2.09 -5.46
C ILE A 116 14.35 3.41 -4.78
N PHE A 117 15.32 4.33 -4.66
CA PHE A 117 15.09 5.70 -4.19
C PHE A 117 14.92 6.69 -5.35
N ASP A 118 14.29 7.83 -5.10
CA ASP A 118 14.30 8.95 -6.04
C ASP A 118 15.67 9.66 -6.08
N LYS A 119 16.08 10.14 -7.25
CA LYS A 119 17.23 11.03 -7.43
C LYS A 119 16.82 12.49 -7.22
N TYR A 120 17.72 13.33 -6.70
CA TYR A 120 17.42 14.72 -6.35
C TYR A 120 18.43 15.71 -6.95
N TYR A 121 18.41 15.90 -8.27
CA TYR A 121 19.22 16.92 -8.92
C TYR A 121 18.67 18.33 -8.72
N ASP A 122 19.56 19.31 -8.85
CA ASP A 122 19.20 20.70 -8.99
C ASP A 122 18.53 20.92 -10.36
N TYR A 123 17.48 21.73 -10.41
CA TYR A 123 16.66 21.99 -11.61
C TYR A 123 15.87 20.78 -12.15
N SER A 124 15.52 19.83 -11.29
CA SER A 124 14.60 18.72 -11.60
C SER A 124 13.16 19.20 -11.81
N ILE A 125 12.43 18.66 -12.80
CA ILE A 125 11.01 18.99 -13.03
C ILE A 125 10.08 18.52 -11.89
N LYS A 126 10.48 17.48 -11.12
CA LYS A 126 9.77 17.03 -9.92
C LYS A 126 10.18 17.83 -8.66
N SER A 127 11.20 18.70 -8.69
CA SER A 127 11.58 19.50 -7.51
C SER A 127 10.48 20.49 -7.11
N VAL A 128 9.76 21.02 -8.09
CA VAL A 128 8.77 22.10 -7.93
C VAL A 128 7.52 21.64 -7.17
N THR A 129 7.04 20.44 -7.48
CA THR A 129 5.86 19.86 -6.84
C THR A 129 6.15 19.47 -5.39
N ARG A 130 7.44 19.31 -5.07
CA ARG A 130 7.95 19.07 -3.72
C ARG A 130 8.06 20.37 -2.92
N ASP A 131 8.32 21.53 -3.56
CA ASP A 131 8.32 22.86 -2.92
C ASP A 131 6.91 23.31 -2.48
N VAL A 132 5.87 23.01 -3.27
CA VAL A 132 4.46 23.34 -2.90
C VAL A 132 3.99 22.58 -1.64
N ARG A 133 4.68 21.48 -1.28
CA ARG A 133 4.43 20.67 -0.07
C ARG A 133 5.34 21.04 1.11
N GLU A 134 6.27 21.98 0.94
CA GLU A 134 7.12 22.47 2.02
C GLU A 134 6.28 23.42 2.90
N THR A 135 5.88 22.97 4.10
CA THR A 135 5.50 23.94 5.14
C THR A 135 6.71 24.82 5.42
N VAL A 136 6.52 26.11 5.70
CA VAL A 136 7.60 27.01 6.14
C VAL A 136 8.23 26.44 7.42
N VAL A 137 9.23 25.57 7.30
CA VAL A 137 9.92 24.94 8.41
C VAL A 137 11.18 25.76 8.65
N ASN A 138 11.18 26.58 9.71
CA ASN A 138 12.32 27.41 10.11
C ASN A 138 13.56 26.62 10.60
N ARG A 139 13.55 25.27 10.55
CA ARG A 139 14.63 24.42 11.09
C ARG A 139 15.05 23.36 10.09
N LYS A 140 16.24 23.54 9.51
CA LYS A 140 16.98 22.49 8.79
C LYS A 140 17.59 21.56 9.83
N HIS A 141 17.33 20.26 9.72
CA HIS A 141 17.94 19.27 10.60
C HIS A 141 19.12 18.62 9.87
N HIS A 142 20.22 18.39 10.59
CA HIS A 142 21.39 17.70 10.07
C HIS A 142 21.42 16.31 10.70
N PRO A 143 20.66 15.33 10.16
CA PRO A 143 20.65 13.98 10.70
C PRO A 143 22.04 13.36 10.50
N LEU A 144 22.66 13.00 11.61
CA LEU A 144 23.81 12.11 11.70
C LEU A 144 23.34 10.78 12.28
N LEU A 145 24.06 9.67 12.02
CA LEU A 145 23.72 8.36 12.59
C LEU A 145 23.58 8.39 14.12
N SER A 146 24.37 9.22 14.80
CA SER A 146 24.38 9.37 16.26
C SER A 146 23.27 10.27 16.81
N THR A 147 22.54 10.98 15.94
CA THR A 147 21.47 11.89 16.38
C THR A 147 20.12 11.21 16.38
N LYS A 148 19.36 11.39 17.46
CA LYS A 148 17.98 10.92 17.54
C LYS A 148 17.17 11.57 16.41
N LEU A 149 16.61 10.75 15.52
CA LEU A 149 15.83 11.25 14.39
C LEU A 149 14.68 12.15 14.89
N PRO A 150 14.51 13.36 14.34
CA PRO A 150 13.34 14.17 14.60
C PRO A 150 12.06 13.42 14.20
N ALA A 151 10.90 13.86 14.68
CA ALA A 151 9.63 13.29 14.26
C ALA A 151 9.54 13.24 12.72
N GLN A 152 9.06 12.11 12.17
CA GLN A 152 9.02 11.84 10.73
C GLN A 152 8.42 13.01 9.91
N LYS A 153 7.38 13.64 10.45
CA LYS A 153 6.73 14.81 9.84
C LYS A 153 7.69 15.99 9.61
N VAL A 154 8.69 16.17 10.47
CA VAL A 154 9.70 17.26 10.39
C VAL A 154 10.79 16.95 9.37
N VAL A 155 11.16 15.67 9.23
CA VAL A 155 12.18 15.23 8.26
C VAL A 155 11.58 15.21 6.85
N LEU A 156 10.37 14.67 6.69
CA LEU A 156 9.69 14.54 5.40
C LEU A 156 9.01 15.82 4.90
N SER A 157 9.01 16.91 5.69
CA SER A 157 8.48 18.21 5.24
C SER A 157 9.54 19.12 4.64
N SER A 158 10.82 18.75 4.62
CA SER A 158 11.90 19.56 4.03
C SER A 158 12.66 18.76 2.97
N ILE A 159 12.89 19.38 1.82
CA ILE A 159 13.60 18.77 0.68
C ILE A 159 15.05 18.47 1.06
N GLU A 160 15.74 19.41 1.69
CA GLU A 160 17.13 19.24 2.13
C GLU A 160 17.27 18.09 3.15
N ASN A 161 16.32 17.97 4.08
CA ASN A 161 16.30 16.86 5.04
C ASN A 161 16.08 15.51 4.33
N LYS A 162 15.24 15.46 3.28
CA LYS A 162 15.03 14.25 2.45
C LYS A 162 16.28 13.87 1.67
N LYS A 163 16.94 14.82 0.99
CA LYS A 163 18.20 14.57 0.26
C LYS A 163 19.22 13.91 1.18
N ARG A 164 19.43 14.50 2.37
CA ARG A 164 20.35 13.96 3.39
C ARG A 164 19.94 12.60 3.95
N LEU A 165 18.64 12.40 4.22
CA LEU A 165 18.15 11.11 4.69
C LEU A 165 18.40 10.02 3.64
N ASN A 166 18.13 10.29 2.36
CA ASN A 166 18.37 9.34 1.28
C ASN A 166 19.86 9.04 1.12
N LEU A 167 20.74 10.04 1.18
CA LEU A 167 22.19 9.84 1.17
C LEU A 167 22.66 8.95 2.32
N LEU A 168 22.15 9.19 3.54
CA LEU A 168 22.48 8.38 4.71
C LEU A 168 21.97 6.94 4.55
N LEU A 169 20.71 6.77 4.13
CA LEU A 169 20.13 5.44 3.89
C LEU A 169 20.88 4.69 2.81
N PHE A 170 21.17 5.33 1.67
CA PHE A 170 21.93 4.75 0.58
C PHE A 170 23.30 4.28 1.07
N LYS A 171 24.03 5.15 1.78
CA LYS A 171 25.36 4.82 2.30
C LYS A 171 25.30 3.63 3.28
N GLU A 172 24.43 3.68 4.28
CA GLU A 172 24.34 2.61 5.28
C GLU A 172 23.90 1.28 4.64
N LEU A 173 22.88 1.31 3.77
CA LEU A 173 22.40 0.12 3.09
C LEU A 173 23.44 -0.45 2.13
N THR A 174 24.22 0.39 1.45
CA THR A 174 25.29 -0.09 0.57
C THR A 174 26.52 -0.54 1.34
N GLU A 175 26.72 -0.14 2.60
CA GLU A 175 27.89 -0.51 3.41
C GLU A 175 27.62 -1.66 4.41
N ASP A 176 26.36 -1.96 4.75
CA ASP A 176 25.98 -2.97 5.76
C ASP A 176 26.14 -4.42 5.29
N ARG A 177 27.34 -4.98 5.52
CA ARG A 177 27.69 -6.38 5.23
C ARG A 177 26.79 -7.42 5.93
N LEU A 178 26.27 -7.14 7.12
CA LEU A 178 25.45 -8.13 7.84
C LEU A 178 24.06 -8.22 7.21
N PHE A 179 23.49 -7.07 6.85
CA PHE A 179 22.25 -7.00 6.08
C PHE A 179 22.40 -7.67 4.72
N HIS A 180 23.51 -7.46 4.04
CA HIS A 180 23.88 -8.12 2.78
C HIS A 180 23.88 -9.65 2.90
N LEU A 181 24.70 -10.21 3.80
CA LEU A 181 24.79 -11.66 3.99
C LEU A 181 23.45 -12.32 4.37
N ARG A 182 22.61 -11.63 5.15
CA ARG A 182 21.36 -12.19 5.67
C ARG A 182 20.16 -11.93 4.76
N GLY A 183 20.09 -10.73 4.18
CA GLY A 183 18.94 -10.20 3.45
C GLY A 183 19.04 -10.36 1.94
N THR A 184 20.22 -10.63 1.38
CA THR A 184 20.41 -10.83 -0.07
C THR A 184 21.02 -12.20 -0.42
N ASN A 185 20.81 -13.21 0.45
CA ASN A 185 21.28 -14.58 0.20
C ASN A 185 20.49 -15.29 -0.91
N LYS A 186 19.18 -15.05 -0.96
CA LYS A 186 18.24 -15.56 -1.96
C LYS A 186 17.79 -14.47 -2.94
N HIS A 187 18.06 -13.20 -2.60
CA HIS A 187 17.54 -12.02 -3.30
C HIS A 187 18.66 -11.13 -3.83
N LYS A 188 18.36 -10.27 -4.80
CA LYS A 188 19.25 -9.20 -5.28
C LYS A 188 18.67 -7.86 -4.83
N LEU A 189 19.47 -7.03 -4.17
CA LEU A 189 19.08 -5.67 -3.82
C LEU A 189 19.67 -4.69 -4.83
N VAL A 190 18.82 -4.02 -5.62
CA VAL A 190 19.25 -2.92 -6.49
C VAL A 190 18.91 -1.61 -5.82
N VAL A 191 19.94 -0.82 -5.49
CA VAL A 191 19.80 0.49 -4.87
C VAL A 191 20.25 1.56 -5.86
N THR A 192 19.44 2.60 -6.02
CA THR A 192 19.83 3.83 -6.72
C THR A 192 20.01 4.95 -5.69
N GLY A 193 21.12 5.68 -5.78
CA GLY A 193 21.45 6.82 -4.92
C GLY A 193 21.34 8.13 -5.69
N GLU A 194 22.26 9.08 -5.47
CA GLU A 194 22.40 10.28 -6.32
C GLU A 194 23.11 9.98 -7.66
N ASP A 195 23.80 8.85 -7.76
CA ASP A 195 24.56 8.45 -8.94
C ASP A 195 23.66 8.01 -10.10
N SER A 196 24.13 8.23 -11.34
CA SER A 196 23.40 7.84 -12.56
C SER A 196 23.26 6.32 -12.68
N CYS A 197 24.26 5.57 -12.22
CA CYS A 197 24.33 4.11 -12.29
C CYS A 197 23.90 3.44 -10.97
N PRO A 198 22.83 2.61 -10.97
CA PRO A 198 22.43 1.84 -9.79
C PRO A 198 23.50 0.82 -9.35
N ILE A 199 23.46 0.42 -8.08
CA ILE A 199 24.30 -0.62 -7.48
C ILE A 199 23.43 -1.83 -7.13
N GLU A 200 23.77 -2.99 -7.67
CA GLU A 200 23.24 -4.29 -7.24
C GLU A 200 24.10 -4.86 -6.11
N ILE A 201 23.44 -5.45 -5.13
CA ILE A 201 24.04 -6.11 -3.97
C ILE A 201 23.43 -7.51 -3.82
N ARG A 202 24.27 -8.53 -3.79
CA ARG A 202 23.87 -9.92 -3.54
C ARG A 202 24.90 -10.62 -2.67
N MET A 203 24.47 -11.18 -1.55
CA MET A 203 25.37 -11.48 -0.44
C MET A 203 26.27 -10.27 -0.22
N GLU A 204 27.60 -10.41 -0.17
CA GLU A 204 28.54 -9.28 -0.06
C GLU A 204 28.97 -8.66 -1.40
N GLU A 205 28.59 -9.25 -2.54
CA GLU A 205 29.03 -8.78 -3.85
C GLU A 205 28.26 -7.52 -4.25
N ARG A 206 29.01 -6.48 -4.62
CA ARG A 206 28.47 -5.21 -5.13
C ARG A 206 28.83 -5.08 -6.60
N ARG A 207 27.83 -4.79 -7.43
CA ARG A 207 28.01 -4.63 -8.87
C ARG A 207 27.27 -3.39 -9.37
N SER A 208 27.99 -2.49 -10.03
CA SER A 208 27.38 -1.39 -10.78
C SER A 208 26.60 -1.92 -11.98
N ARG A 209 25.36 -1.49 -12.13
CA ARG A 209 24.45 -1.88 -13.23
C ARG A 209 24.46 -0.80 -14.32
N TYR A 210 25.54 -0.69 -15.08
CA TYR A 210 25.70 0.33 -16.12
C TYR A 210 24.63 0.27 -17.21
N GLU A 211 24.05 -0.91 -17.44
CA GLU A 211 22.91 -1.10 -18.35
C GLU A 211 21.61 -0.44 -17.86
N LEU A 212 21.57 0.01 -16.60
CA LEU A 212 20.48 0.77 -15.99
C LEU A 212 20.87 2.24 -15.75
N GLU A 213 22.00 2.68 -16.29
CA GLU A 213 22.42 4.06 -16.18
C GLU A 213 21.43 4.97 -16.88
N ASN A 214 20.88 5.94 -16.14
CA ASN A 214 19.99 6.94 -16.70
C ASN A 214 20.27 8.32 -16.11
N GLN A 215 20.02 9.34 -16.94
CA GLN A 215 20.01 10.74 -16.52
C GLN A 215 18.61 11.17 -16.04
N GLN A 216 17.62 10.29 -16.15
CA GLN A 216 16.26 10.56 -15.71
C GLN A 216 16.14 10.41 -14.19
N GLU A 217 15.32 11.27 -13.61
CA GLU A 217 15.38 11.60 -12.19
C GLU A 217 14.25 10.91 -11.38
N GLU A 218 13.57 9.94 -11.99
CA GLU A 218 12.30 9.39 -11.50
C GLU A 218 12.44 7.91 -11.10
N ALA A 219 12.11 7.59 -9.85
CA ALA A 219 11.99 6.19 -9.42
C ALA A 219 11.02 5.41 -10.33
N ASP A 220 9.97 6.08 -10.84
CA ASP A 220 8.97 5.48 -11.72
C ASP A 220 9.58 4.90 -13.00
N THR A 221 10.54 5.62 -13.61
CA THR A 221 11.20 5.18 -14.84
C THR A 221 12.24 4.10 -14.58
N ILE A 222 12.98 4.20 -13.47
CA ILE A 222 13.93 3.16 -13.03
C ILE A 222 13.22 1.84 -12.73
N ILE A 223 12.05 1.89 -12.06
CA ILE A 223 11.21 0.72 -11.79
C ILE A 223 10.86 0.03 -13.11
N VAL A 224 10.39 0.78 -14.10
CA VAL A 224 9.98 0.23 -15.40
C VAL A 224 11.17 -0.34 -16.17
N GLN A 225 12.33 0.31 -16.13
CA GLN A 225 13.57 -0.24 -16.70
C GLN A 225 13.99 -1.57 -16.02
N GLN A 226 13.83 -1.69 -14.69
CA GLN A 226 14.06 -2.98 -14.02
C GLN A 226 13.13 -4.07 -14.54
N VAL A 227 11.84 -3.74 -14.69
CA VAL A 227 10.85 -4.68 -15.21
C VAL A 227 11.24 -5.17 -16.61
N LEU A 228 11.67 -4.27 -17.49
CA LEU A 228 12.16 -4.63 -18.82
C LEU A 228 13.40 -5.55 -18.76
N GLY A 229 14.35 -5.25 -17.86
CA GLY A 229 15.53 -6.10 -17.66
C GLY A 229 15.18 -7.49 -17.14
N CYS A 230 14.33 -7.57 -16.10
CA CYS A 230 13.88 -8.84 -15.52
C CYS A 230 13.02 -9.67 -16.48
N ALA A 231 12.24 -9.02 -17.35
CA ALA A 231 11.42 -9.71 -18.35
C ALA A 231 12.27 -10.49 -19.35
N GLY A 232 13.51 -10.03 -19.63
CA GLY A 232 14.48 -10.76 -20.44
C GLY A 232 14.95 -12.09 -19.81
N GLU A 233 14.76 -12.27 -18.50
CA GLU A 233 15.10 -13.50 -17.75
C GLU A 233 13.90 -14.48 -17.64
N ALA A 234 12.75 -14.17 -18.26
CA ALA A 234 11.54 -15.01 -18.32
C ALA A 234 10.88 -15.36 -16.97
N HIS A 235 11.08 -14.54 -15.94
CA HIS A 235 10.44 -14.72 -14.63
C HIS A 235 9.11 -13.94 -14.51
N PRO A 236 8.14 -14.41 -13.69
CA PRO A 236 6.99 -13.60 -13.28
C PRO A 236 7.45 -12.35 -12.49
N ILE A 237 6.83 -11.21 -12.76
CA ILE A 237 7.24 -9.92 -12.18
C ILE A 237 6.09 -9.33 -11.38
N SER A 238 6.38 -8.88 -10.15
CA SER A 238 5.47 -8.08 -9.34
C SER A 238 6.06 -6.71 -9.08
N VAL A 239 5.28 -5.65 -9.31
CA VAL A 239 5.67 -4.26 -9.09
C VAL A 239 4.77 -3.65 -8.02
N VAL A 240 5.35 -3.27 -6.88
CA VAL A 240 4.60 -2.59 -5.82
C VAL A 240 4.72 -1.08 -5.99
N SER A 241 3.67 -0.40 -6.46
CA SER A 241 3.62 1.06 -6.56
C SER A 241 2.20 1.61 -6.51
N ALA A 242 2.01 2.71 -5.79
CA ALA A 242 0.72 3.41 -5.72
C ALA A 242 0.61 4.51 -6.80
N ASP A 243 1.70 4.74 -7.53
CA ASP A 243 1.78 5.81 -8.50
C ASP A 243 0.99 5.45 -9.76
N THR A 244 0.21 6.40 -10.27
CA THR A 244 -0.46 6.19 -11.56
C THR A 244 0.53 6.26 -12.71
N ASP A 245 1.63 7.02 -12.55
CA ASP A 245 2.64 7.18 -13.58
C ASP A 245 3.31 5.83 -13.87
N VAL A 246 3.68 5.08 -12.82
CA VAL A 246 4.19 3.69 -12.95
C VAL A 246 3.21 2.79 -13.70
N PHE A 247 1.91 2.84 -13.38
CA PHE A 247 0.90 2.02 -14.07
C PHE A 247 0.84 2.30 -15.58
N VAL A 248 0.80 3.59 -15.94
CA VAL A 248 0.72 4.02 -17.35
C VAL A 248 2.01 3.66 -18.10
N LEU A 249 3.17 3.83 -17.46
CA LEU A 249 4.46 3.45 -18.02
C LEU A 249 4.59 1.93 -18.23
N LEU A 250 4.16 1.12 -17.27
CA LEU A 250 4.17 -0.35 -17.40
C LEU A 250 3.31 -0.80 -18.59
N LEU A 251 2.10 -0.28 -18.74
CA LEU A 251 1.24 -0.61 -19.89
C LEU A 251 1.91 -0.24 -21.23
N HIS A 252 2.46 0.97 -21.31
CA HIS A 252 3.10 1.46 -22.53
C HIS A 252 4.32 0.62 -22.92
N HIS A 253 5.26 0.43 -21.98
CA HIS A 253 6.52 -0.26 -22.26
C HIS A 253 6.35 -1.79 -22.38
N TYR A 254 5.41 -2.38 -21.65
CA TYR A 254 5.05 -3.80 -21.83
C TYR A 254 4.49 -4.05 -23.24
N HIS A 255 3.64 -3.14 -23.74
CA HIS A 255 3.11 -3.20 -25.09
C HIS A 255 4.20 -3.03 -26.15
N GLN A 256 4.99 -1.96 -26.03
CA GLN A 256 6.04 -1.60 -27.00
C GLN A 256 7.13 -2.65 -27.11
N ALA A 257 7.56 -3.22 -25.98
CA ALA A 257 8.59 -4.26 -25.96
C ALA A 257 8.05 -5.66 -26.37
N GLY A 258 6.74 -5.80 -26.58
CA GLY A 258 6.12 -7.08 -26.95
C GLY A 258 6.32 -8.17 -25.90
N LEU A 259 6.27 -7.81 -24.61
CA LEU A 259 6.50 -8.75 -23.52
C LEU A 259 5.35 -9.75 -23.40
N ASP A 260 5.67 -10.98 -22.99
CA ASP A 260 4.69 -12.04 -22.74
C ASP A 260 4.78 -12.66 -21.33
N VAL A 261 5.67 -12.12 -20.49
CA VAL A 261 5.86 -12.58 -19.12
C VAL A 261 4.70 -12.14 -18.21
N PRO A 262 4.32 -12.93 -17.20
CA PRO A 262 3.34 -12.49 -16.21
C PRO A 262 3.85 -11.24 -15.48
N LEU A 263 3.11 -10.14 -15.57
CA LEU A 263 3.44 -8.87 -14.90
C LEU A 263 2.23 -8.36 -14.14
N ILE A 264 2.40 -8.23 -12.83
CA ILE A 264 1.39 -7.74 -11.91
C ILE A 264 1.88 -6.43 -11.28
N MET A 265 1.00 -5.44 -11.20
CA MET A 265 1.22 -4.24 -10.41
C MET A 265 0.31 -4.24 -9.18
N GLU A 266 0.90 -4.06 -8.00
CA GLU A 266 0.23 -4.02 -6.72
C GLU A 266 0.31 -2.60 -6.15
N SER A 267 -0.83 -2.00 -5.79
CA SER A 267 -0.85 -0.67 -5.17
C SER A 267 -0.80 -0.78 -3.64
N PRO A 268 0.19 -0.19 -2.96
CA PRO A 268 0.23 -0.11 -1.49
C PRO A 268 -0.84 0.86 -0.93
N ARG A 269 -1.49 1.68 -1.77
CA ARG A 269 -2.69 2.44 -1.39
C ARG A 269 -3.92 1.56 -1.54
N LYS A 270 -4.67 1.48 -0.45
CA LYS A 270 -5.61 0.40 -0.12
C LYS A 270 -6.94 0.39 -0.89
N GLU A 271 -6.98 0.89 -2.12
CA GLU A 271 -8.21 0.90 -2.94
C GLU A 271 -7.93 0.56 -4.41
N ARG A 272 -6.72 0.11 -4.76
CA ARG A 272 -6.40 -0.35 -6.12
C ARG A 272 -6.06 -1.83 -6.12
N ALA A 273 -6.82 -2.56 -6.94
CA ALA A 273 -6.69 -3.98 -7.20
C ALA A 273 -5.26 -4.35 -7.63
N ILE A 274 -4.89 -5.60 -7.37
CA ILE A 274 -3.83 -6.28 -8.10
C ILE A 274 -4.17 -6.13 -9.59
N VAL A 275 -3.32 -5.42 -10.35
CA VAL A 275 -3.55 -5.18 -11.77
C VAL A 275 -2.64 -6.08 -12.57
N ASP A 276 -3.24 -7.02 -13.29
CA ASP A 276 -2.53 -7.78 -14.31
C ASP A 276 -2.36 -6.90 -15.56
N ILE A 277 -1.11 -6.56 -15.88
CA ILE A 277 -0.77 -5.65 -16.98
C ILE A 277 -1.13 -6.28 -18.33
N LYS A 278 -0.88 -7.57 -18.51
CA LYS A 278 -1.18 -8.31 -19.74
C LYS A 278 -2.68 -8.39 -19.99
N VAL A 279 -3.46 -8.74 -18.96
CA VAL A 279 -4.93 -8.78 -19.05
C VAL A 279 -5.49 -7.38 -19.32
N THR A 280 -4.96 -6.36 -18.65
CA THR A 280 -5.39 -4.97 -18.85
C THR A 280 -5.14 -4.51 -20.28
N LEU A 281 -3.95 -4.80 -20.83
CA LEU A 281 -3.60 -4.49 -22.20
C LEU A 281 -4.54 -5.21 -23.18
N SER A 282 -4.82 -6.50 -22.96
CA SER A 282 -5.73 -7.26 -23.83
C SER A 282 -7.16 -6.70 -23.85
N LYS A 283 -7.64 -6.14 -22.74
CA LYS A 283 -9.00 -5.58 -22.61
C LYS A 283 -9.13 -4.15 -23.12
N HIS A 284 -8.02 -3.43 -23.22
CA HIS A 284 -7.99 -1.99 -23.48
C HIS A 284 -7.00 -1.61 -24.59
N SER A 285 -6.67 -2.57 -25.46
CA SER A 285 -5.70 -2.40 -26.55
C SER A 285 -6.00 -1.19 -27.44
N GLU A 286 -7.28 -0.80 -27.55
CA GLU A 286 -7.75 0.33 -28.35
C GLU A 286 -7.33 1.71 -27.82
N ILE A 287 -6.91 1.82 -26.55
CA ILE A 287 -6.49 3.09 -25.95
C ILE A 287 -5.04 3.10 -25.46
N VAL A 288 -4.38 1.95 -25.33
CA VAL A 288 -3.05 1.83 -24.67
C VAL A 288 -1.98 2.67 -25.37
N GLU A 289 -1.97 2.70 -26.70
CA GLU A 289 -1.00 3.48 -27.49
C GLU A 289 -1.04 4.98 -27.15
N ASN A 290 -2.26 5.49 -26.93
CA ASN A 290 -2.53 6.91 -26.68
C ASN A 290 -2.72 7.24 -25.19
N LEU A 291 -2.63 6.25 -24.30
CA LEU A 291 -2.86 6.44 -22.86
C LEU A 291 -1.77 7.28 -22.19
N LEU A 292 -0.50 7.03 -22.53
CA LEU A 292 0.65 7.79 -22.01
C LEU A 292 0.58 9.28 -22.35
N PRO A 293 0.45 9.70 -23.63
CA PRO A 293 0.32 11.12 -23.95
C PRO A 293 -0.95 11.76 -23.36
N ALA A 294 -2.06 11.03 -23.31
CA ALA A 294 -3.30 11.51 -22.69
C ALA A 294 -3.17 11.74 -21.18
N HIS A 295 -2.50 10.83 -20.47
CA HIS A 295 -2.21 10.97 -19.04
C HIS A 295 -1.29 12.17 -18.78
N ALA A 296 -0.23 12.34 -19.59
CA ALA A 296 0.67 13.48 -19.49
C ALA A 296 -0.06 14.82 -19.64
N ILE A 297 -0.90 14.99 -20.67
CA ILE A 297 -1.61 16.26 -20.91
C ILE A 297 -2.75 16.52 -19.94
N SER A 298 -3.50 15.48 -19.53
CA SER A 298 -4.67 15.64 -18.64
C SER A 298 -4.31 15.92 -17.18
N GLY A 299 -3.06 15.69 -16.81
CA GLY A 299 -2.47 16.07 -15.53
C GLY A 299 -1.75 14.90 -14.86
N CYS A 300 -0.51 15.14 -14.49
CA CYS A 300 0.34 14.24 -13.70
C CYS A 300 1.02 15.03 -12.57
N ASP A 301 2.05 14.48 -11.93
CA ASP A 301 2.74 15.21 -10.87
C ASP A 301 3.35 16.52 -11.39
N THR A 302 3.96 16.54 -12.57
CA THR A 302 4.69 17.69 -13.15
C THR A 302 3.85 18.58 -14.07
N VAL A 303 2.66 18.13 -14.45
CA VAL A 303 1.74 18.82 -15.38
C VAL A 303 0.42 19.10 -14.69
N ALA A 304 -0.03 20.35 -14.73
CA ALA A 304 -1.25 20.75 -14.03
C ALA A 304 -2.49 20.02 -14.57
N SER A 305 -3.35 19.57 -13.66
CA SER A 305 -4.65 19.01 -14.00
C SER A 305 -5.69 20.10 -14.25
N TYR A 306 -6.70 19.76 -15.04
CA TYR A 306 -7.81 20.66 -15.34
C TYR A 306 -8.96 20.42 -14.37
N TYR A 307 -9.52 21.50 -13.83
CA TYR A 307 -10.60 21.39 -12.86
C TYR A 307 -11.83 20.71 -13.46
N GLY A 308 -12.37 19.73 -12.74
CA GLY A 308 -13.57 18.99 -13.13
C GLY A 308 -13.34 17.90 -14.17
N LEU A 309 -12.12 17.73 -14.68
CA LEU A 309 -11.78 16.60 -15.54
C LEU A 309 -11.27 15.43 -14.68
N GLY A 310 -12.05 14.36 -14.65
CA GLY A 310 -11.64 13.10 -14.03
C GLY A 310 -10.98 12.15 -15.03
N LYS A 311 -10.27 11.14 -14.52
CA LYS A 311 -9.64 10.10 -15.35
C LYS A 311 -10.64 9.35 -16.24
N GLY A 312 -11.88 9.19 -15.79
CA GLY A 312 -12.96 8.61 -16.60
C GLY A 312 -13.28 9.42 -17.86
N SER A 313 -13.27 10.75 -17.78
CA SER A 313 -13.50 11.63 -18.93
C SER A 313 -12.41 11.47 -19.98
N VAL A 314 -11.15 11.39 -19.55
CA VAL A 314 -9.98 11.17 -20.42
C VAL A 314 -10.10 9.83 -21.16
N ILE A 315 -10.47 8.76 -20.44
CA ILE A 315 -10.66 7.43 -21.03
C ILE A 315 -11.82 7.43 -22.04
N ASN A 316 -12.92 8.11 -21.74
CA ASN A 316 -14.06 8.20 -22.67
C ASN A 316 -13.71 8.92 -23.96
N VAL A 317 -12.91 10.00 -23.87
CA VAL A 317 -12.43 10.76 -25.04
C VAL A 317 -11.46 9.93 -25.89
N LEU A 318 -10.56 9.18 -25.26
CA LEU A 318 -9.70 8.22 -25.97
C LEU A 318 -10.55 7.17 -26.72
N LYS A 319 -11.54 6.58 -26.06
CA LYS A 319 -12.46 5.60 -26.68
C LYS A 319 -13.32 6.20 -27.79
N ALA A 320 -13.51 7.51 -27.80
CA ALA A 320 -14.20 8.23 -28.87
C ALA A 320 -13.29 8.54 -30.07
N GLY A 321 -12.02 8.11 -30.06
CA GLY A 321 -11.08 8.24 -31.18
C GLY A 321 -10.26 9.53 -31.20
N TYR A 322 -10.23 10.29 -30.09
CA TYR A 322 -9.34 11.45 -29.99
C TYR A 322 -7.95 10.99 -29.54
N GLU A 323 -6.98 11.07 -30.45
CA GLU A 323 -5.64 10.53 -30.25
C GLU A 323 -4.57 11.63 -30.14
N PRO A 324 -4.03 11.90 -28.93
CA PRO A 324 -2.97 12.89 -28.74
C PRO A 324 -1.57 12.32 -29.06
N SER A 325 -1.43 11.54 -30.13
CA SER A 325 -0.23 10.76 -30.47
C SER A 325 1.05 11.59 -30.68
N ALA A 326 0.89 12.85 -31.12
CA ALA A 326 1.98 13.82 -31.31
C ALA A 326 2.60 14.29 -29.98
N ILE A 327 1.86 14.22 -28.87
CA ILE A 327 2.42 14.57 -27.55
C ILE A 327 3.48 13.53 -27.18
N GLY A 328 4.70 13.97 -26.86
CA GLY A 328 5.83 13.09 -26.59
C GLY A 328 6.54 12.54 -27.84
N ASN A 329 6.09 12.87 -29.06
CA ASN A 329 6.83 12.52 -30.27
C ASN A 329 7.87 13.62 -30.57
N MET A 330 9.16 13.27 -30.50
CA MET A 330 10.26 14.21 -30.69
C MET A 330 10.32 14.80 -32.11
N ASP A 331 9.77 14.10 -33.10
CA ASP A 331 9.77 14.54 -34.50
C ASP A 331 8.52 15.35 -34.86
N ALA A 332 7.54 15.46 -33.96
CA ALA A 332 6.30 16.18 -34.22
C ALA A 332 6.48 17.70 -34.06
N PRO A 333 6.13 18.53 -35.07
CA PRO A 333 6.14 19.97 -34.92
C PRO A 333 5.23 20.42 -33.77
N PHE A 334 5.66 21.39 -32.96
CA PHE A 334 4.89 21.84 -31.79
C PHE A 334 3.47 22.33 -32.16
N GLN A 335 3.27 22.86 -33.37
CA GLN A 335 1.94 23.24 -33.85
C GLN A 335 0.99 22.04 -33.96
N GLN A 336 1.49 20.88 -34.40
CA GLN A 336 0.72 19.64 -34.45
C GLN A 336 0.41 19.13 -33.03
N VAL A 337 1.40 19.20 -32.13
CA VAL A 337 1.24 18.86 -30.70
C VAL A 337 0.13 19.71 -30.07
N LEU A 338 0.18 21.03 -30.28
CA LEU A 338 -0.81 21.98 -29.78
C LEU A 338 -2.20 21.73 -30.37
N TYR A 339 -2.29 21.44 -31.67
CA TYR A 339 -3.55 21.13 -32.32
C TYR A 339 -4.22 19.89 -31.71
N GLN A 340 -3.48 18.77 -31.60
CA GLN A 340 -4.02 17.54 -31.01
C GLN A 340 -4.36 17.71 -29.53
N ALA A 341 -3.51 18.40 -28.76
CA ALA A 341 -3.80 18.67 -27.35
C ALA A 341 -5.06 19.54 -27.18
N THR A 342 -5.26 20.55 -28.03
CA THR A 342 -6.43 21.42 -27.99
C THR A 342 -7.70 20.65 -28.31
N ALA A 343 -7.68 19.82 -29.37
CA ALA A 343 -8.80 18.97 -29.74
C ALA A 343 -9.14 17.99 -28.59
N PHE A 344 -8.13 17.31 -28.05
CA PHE A 344 -8.30 16.33 -26.98
C PHE A 344 -8.90 16.94 -25.70
N ILE A 345 -8.33 18.05 -25.21
CA ILE A 345 -8.82 18.69 -23.98
C ILE A 345 -10.17 19.37 -24.19
N SER A 346 -10.45 19.89 -25.39
CA SER A 346 -11.79 20.43 -25.70
C SER A 346 -12.85 19.34 -25.68
N ALA A 347 -12.54 18.15 -26.22
CA ALA A 347 -13.43 17.00 -26.17
C ALA A 347 -13.68 16.53 -24.72
N CYS A 348 -12.69 16.61 -23.83
CA CYS A 348 -12.89 16.35 -22.40
C CYS A 348 -13.89 17.30 -21.72
N TYR A 349 -14.04 18.51 -22.27
CA TYR A 349 -15.05 19.48 -21.86
C TYR A 349 -16.38 19.36 -22.62
N GLY A 350 -16.54 18.35 -23.48
CA GLY A 350 -17.74 18.14 -24.29
C GLY A 350 -17.80 18.96 -25.58
N ILE A 351 -16.71 19.65 -25.95
CA ILE A 351 -16.64 20.48 -27.15
C ILE A 351 -15.88 19.73 -28.24
N THR A 352 -16.58 19.36 -29.31
CA THR A 352 -16.03 18.51 -30.39
C THR A 352 -15.20 19.27 -31.41
N GLU A 353 -15.41 20.58 -31.56
CA GLU A 353 -14.70 21.40 -32.56
C GLU A 353 -14.15 22.68 -31.92
N SER A 354 -12.85 22.66 -31.61
CA SER A 354 -12.14 23.86 -31.17
C SER A 354 -10.66 23.77 -31.53
N THR A 355 -10.16 24.84 -32.13
CA THR A 355 -8.74 25.03 -32.46
C THR A 355 -8.02 25.93 -31.46
N HIS A 356 -8.74 26.44 -30.45
CA HIS A 356 -8.21 27.44 -29.52
C HIS A 356 -8.87 27.32 -28.14
N MET A 357 -8.08 27.22 -27.07
CA MET A 357 -8.64 26.89 -25.74
C MET A 357 -9.55 27.99 -25.17
N SER A 358 -9.29 29.26 -25.50
CA SER A 358 -10.20 30.36 -25.11
C SER A 358 -11.58 30.26 -25.78
N HIS A 359 -11.69 29.65 -26.95
CA HIS A 359 -12.99 29.40 -27.60
C HIS A 359 -13.76 28.31 -26.85
N THR A 360 -13.09 27.20 -26.50
CA THR A 360 -13.63 26.16 -25.63
C THR A 360 -14.10 26.76 -24.29
N ARG A 361 -13.28 27.62 -23.69
CA ARG A 361 -13.61 28.34 -22.45
C ARG A 361 -14.89 29.16 -22.57
N LEU A 362 -15.08 29.87 -23.69
CA LEU A 362 -16.27 30.67 -23.96
C LEU A 362 -17.53 29.80 -24.12
N LEU A 363 -17.43 28.68 -24.85
CA LEU A 363 -18.55 27.76 -25.05
C LEU A 363 -19.00 27.13 -23.72
N VAL A 364 -18.06 26.63 -22.92
CA VAL A 364 -18.35 26.06 -21.59
C VAL A 364 -18.95 27.12 -20.65
N TRP A 365 -18.49 28.37 -20.73
CA TRP A 365 -19.10 29.47 -20.00
C TRP A 365 -20.55 29.70 -20.41
N GLY A 366 -20.82 29.73 -21.72
CA GLY A 366 -22.16 29.92 -22.28
C GLY A 366 -23.13 28.82 -21.83
N GLU A 367 -22.72 27.56 -21.89
CA GLU A 367 -23.56 26.44 -21.43
C GLU A 367 -23.89 26.49 -19.93
N LYS A 368 -22.89 26.80 -19.10
CA LYS A 368 -23.05 26.82 -17.64
C LYS A 368 -23.87 28.00 -17.14
N ASN A 369 -23.82 29.14 -17.83
CA ASN A 369 -24.48 30.38 -17.40
C ASN A 369 -25.72 30.75 -18.22
N GLY A 370 -26.00 30.05 -19.33
CA GLY A 370 -27.18 30.31 -20.18
C GLY A 370 -28.52 29.88 -19.57
N LYS A 371 -28.52 29.12 -18.46
CA LYS A 371 -29.73 28.61 -17.78
C LYS A 371 -29.99 29.31 -16.44
N GLY A 372 -30.22 30.62 -16.46
CA GLY A 372 -30.96 31.37 -15.42
C GLY A 372 -30.56 31.20 -13.94
N HIS A 373 -29.31 30.91 -13.60
CA HIS A 373 -28.89 30.69 -12.20
C HIS A 373 -28.63 32.01 -11.43
N MET A 374 -29.08 32.05 -10.16
CA MET A 374 -28.93 33.19 -9.22
C MET A 374 -27.59 33.18 -8.43
N SER A 375 -26.63 32.31 -8.75
CA SER A 375 -25.37 32.15 -8.00
C SER A 375 -24.14 32.55 -8.83
N ALA A 376 -23.12 33.13 -8.17
CA ALA A 376 -21.89 33.53 -8.82
C ALA A 376 -21.18 32.34 -9.54
N PRO A 377 -20.63 32.56 -10.74
CA PRO A 377 -20.03 31.50 -11.55
C PRO A 377 -18.73 30.98 -10.95
N ASN A 378 -18.56 29.66 -10.89
CA ASN A 378 -17.31 29.04 -10.46
C ASN A 378 -16.26 29.12 -11.58
N LEU A 379 -15.43 30.18 -11.55
CA LEU A 379 -14.39 30.43 -12.57
C LEU A 379 -13.34 29.32 -12.68
N ALA A 380 -13.11 28.55 -11.60
CA ALA A 380 -12.21 27.41 -11.63
C ALA A 380 -12.76 26.30 -12.54
N ALA A 381 -14.07 26.20 -12.73
CA ALA A 381 -14.72 25.17 -13.54
C ALA A 381 -14.67 25.42 -15.05
N LEU A 382 -13.90 26.41 -15.50
CA LEU A 382 -13.74 26.77 -16.91
C LEU A 382 -12.37 26.31 -17.42
N PRO A 383 -12.27 25.86 -18.69
CA PRO A 383 -11.00 25.57 -19.35
C PRO A 383 -10.02 26.75 -19.24
N PRO A 384 -8.69 26.55 -19.18
CA PRO A 384 -7.72 27.64 -19.04
C PRO A 384 -7.78 28.65 -20.21
N THR A 385 -7.09 29.78 -20.06
CA THR A 385 -6.84 30.65 -21.22
C THR A 385 -5.88 29.95 -22.18
N ASN A 386 -5.89 30.36 -23.45
CA ASN A 386 -5.05 29.74 -24.46
C ASN A 386 -3.55 29.86 -24.16
N GLU A 387 -3.12 30.99 -23.61
CA GLU A 387 -1.72 31.25 -23.28
C GLU A 387 -1.25 30.31 -22.16
N ALA A 388 -2.05 30.17 -21.10
CA ALA A 388 -1.77 29.23 -20.01
C ALA A 388 -1.83 27.77 -20.49
N PHE A 389 -2.74 27.47 -21.44
CA PHE A 389 -2.87 26.16 -22.03
C PHE A 389 -1.63 25.77 -22.84
N ILE A 390 -1.13 26.66 -23.69
CA ILE A 390 0.09 26.44 -24.50
C ILE A 390 1.27 26.05 -23.60
N GLU A 391 1.50 26.79 -22.51
CA GLU A 391 2.58 26.48 -21.58
C GLU A 391 2.38 25.12 -20.90
N ASN A 392 1.14 24.73 -20.61
CA ASN A 392 0.85 23.40 -20.10
C ASN A 392 1.12 22.29 -21.13
N VAL A 393 0.77 22.53 -22.40
CA VAL A 393 1.03 21.60 -23.51
C VAL A 393 2.53 21.37 -23.69
N LYS A 394 3.34 22.44 -23.61
CA LYS A 394 4.80 22.34 -23.67
C LYS A 394 5.35 21.40 -22.57
N ARG A 395 4.90 21.59 -21.32
CA ARG A 395 5.31 20.73 -20.20
C ARG A 395 4.85 19.28 -20.36
N ALA A 396 3.62 19.06 -20.80
CA ALA A 396 3.09 17.73 -21.08
C ALA A 396 3.87 17.01 -22.18
N HIS A 397 4.22 17.73 -23.25
CA HIS A 397 5.02 17.21 -24.34
C HIS A 397 6.43 16.82 -23.86
N PHE A 398 7.07 17.67 -23.04
CA PHE A 398 8.35 17.36 -22.41
C PHE A 398 8.30 16.11 -21.54
N GLN A 399 7.33 16.01 -20.62
CA GLN A 399 7.18 14.83 -19.76
C GLN A 399 6.97 13.56 -20.60
N ALA A 400 6.10 13.61 -21.61
CA ALA A 400 5.82 12.46 -22.46
C ALA A 400 7.04 12.03 -23.30
N MET A 401 7.89 12.98 -23.74
CA MET A 401 9.15 12.65 -24.42
C MET A 401 10.10 11.88 -23.50
N LEU A 402 10.22 12.28 -22.23
CA LEU A 402 11.04 11.55 -21.25
C LEU A 402 10.50 10.14 -21.02
N TRP A 403 9.20 10.01 -20.78
CA TRP A 403 8.54 8.72 -20.52
C TRP A 403 8.57 7.73 -21.69
N ARG A 404 8.53 8.20 -22.94
CA ARG A 404 8.63 7.35 -24.13
C ARG A 404 10.04 6.80 -24.35
N ASN A 405 11.07 7.56 -23.97
CA ASN A 405 12.46 7.28 -24.33
C ASN A 405 13.29 6.75 -23.14
N LEU A 406 12.76 5.78 -22.39
CA LEU A 406 13.44 5.23 -21.20
C LEU A 406 14.78 4.53 -21.51
N ASN A 407 14.92 3.92 -22.68
CA ASN A 407 16.09 3.08 -23.01
C ASN A 407 17.17 3.80 -23.84
N VAL A 408 17.05 5.10 -24.04
CA VAL A 408 17.99 5.87 -24.86
C VAL A 408 19.00 6.55 -23.93
N ASN A 409 20.19 5.94 -23.78
CA ASN A 409 21.32 6.47 -22.99
C ASN A 409 21.82 7.85 -23.45
N LEU A 410 21.27 8.38 -24.55
CA LEU A 410 21.67 9.60 -25.25
C LEU A 410 20.43 10.37 -25.74
N LEU A 411 19.42 10.56 -24.89
CA LEU A 411 18.46 11.64 -25.15
C LEU A 411 19.28 12.94 -25.35
N PRO A 412 19.02 13.74 -26.40
CA PRO A 412 19.52 15.11 -26.43
C PRO A 412 19.12 15.76 -25.11
N ALA A 413 20.02 16.47 -24.44
CA ALA A 413 19.72 17.14 -23.19
C ALA A 413 18.57 18.15 -23.42
N LEU A 414 17.32 17.70 -23.24
CA LEU A 414 16.14 18.51 -23.46
C LEU A 414 16.16 19.62 -22.41
N ASN A 415 16.16 20.88 -22.85
CA ASN A 415 16.22 22.00 -21.94
C ASN A 415 14.80 22.35 -21.45
N PRO A 416 14.47 22.16 -20.16
CA PRO A 416 13.12 22.42 -19.65
C PRO A 416 12.66 23.88 -19.86
N GLU A 417 13.59 24.84 -19.99
CA GLU A 417 13.25 26.24 -20.25
C GLU A 417 12.58 26.48 -21.62
N GLU A 418 12.80 25.58 -22.58
CA GLU A 418 12.11 25.61 -23.87
C GLU A 418 10.67 25.06 -23.78
N PHE A 419 10.35 24.38 -22.67
CA PHE A 419 9.10 23.65 -22.48
C PHE A 419 8.24 24.18 -21.34
N GLY A 420 8.29 25.50 -21.10
CA GLY A 420 7.38 26.18 -20.18
C GLY A 420 7.81 26.14 -18.71
N TRP A 421 9.12 26.08 -18.48
CA TRP A 421 9.77 26.23 -17.18
C TRP A 421 10.72 27.43 -17.17
N LYS A 422 11.03 27.95 -15.98
CA LYS A 422 12.07 28.95 -15.74
C LYS A 422 12.97 28.48 -14.61
N LYS A 423 14.28 28.63 -14.74
CA LYS A 423 15.21 28.33 -13.64
C LYS A 423 15.14 29.40 -12.56
N ASP A 424 14.93 28.97 -11.32
CA ASP A 424 15.16 29.79 -10.14
C ASP A 424 16.58 29.54 -9.64
N THR A 425 17.47 30.47 -9.96
CA THR A 425 18.89 30.39 -9.55
C THR A 425 19.09 30.48 -8.05
N CYS A 426 18.14 31.07 -7.30
CA CYS A 426 18.25 31.23 -5.86
C CYS A 426 17.96 29.91 -5.13
N ASN A 427 16.94 29.18 -5.58
CA ASN A 427 16.52 27.93 -4.96
C ASN A 427 16.98 26.68 -5.72
N ARG A 428 17.67 26.86 -6.85
CA ARG A 428 18.11 25.79 -7.76
C ARG A 428 16.97 24.86 -8.17
N SER A 429 15.79 25.42 -8.38
CA SER A 429 14.56 24.73 -8.76
C SER A 429 14.04 25.26 -10.09
N LEU A 430 13.07 24.55 -10.68
CA LEU A 430 12.32 25.06 -11.82
C LEU A 430 11.02 25.72 -11.32
N ILE A 431 10.51 26.71 -12.04
CA ILE A 431 9.21 27.34 -11.77
C ILE A 431 8.38 27.26 -13.05
N PRO A 432 7.11 26.80 -12.99
CA PRO A 432 6.27 26.68 -14.17
C PRO A 432 5.87 28.08 -14.66
N THR A 433 6.04 28.31 -15.95
CA THR A 433 5.58 29.55 -16.59
C THR A 433 4.05 29.46 -16.75
N HIS A 434 3.31 30.36 -16.07
CA HIS A 434 1.84 30.35 -16.07
C HIS A 434 1.22 31.25 -17.14
N LEU A 435 1.80 32.43 -17.33
CA LEU A 435 1.40 33.42 -18.33
C LEU A 435 2.69 34.02 -18.91
N PRO A 436 2.77 34.20 -20.23
CA PRO A 436 3.79 35.05 -20.85
C PRO A 436 3.80 36.44 -20.22
N GLU A 437 4.97 37.06 -20.07
CA GLU A 437 5.13 38.38 -19.41
C GLU A 437 4.31 39.49 -20.12
N ASP A 438 3.98 39.30 -21.39
CA ASP A 438 3.20 40.19 -22.26
C ASP A 438 1.68 39.91 -22.26
N ALA A 439 1.19 38.93 -21.50
CA ALA A 439 -0.23 38.60 -21.45
C ALA A 439 -1.06 39.73 -20.79
N LYS A 440 -2.07 40.24 -21.50
CA LYS A 440 -2.98 41.30 -21.02
C LYS A 440 -3.82 40.82 -19.84
N ARG A 441 -3.69 41.47 -18.68
CA ARG A 441 -4.49 41.18 -17.47
C ARG A 441 -5.88 41.84 -17.52
N VAL A 442 -6.86 41.20 -16.88
CA VAL A 442 -8.21 41.78 -16.70
C VAL A 442 -8.13 42.95 -15.72
N PRO A 443 -8.79 44.10 -15.98
CA PRO A 443 -8.77 45.26 -15.09
C PRO A 443 -9.35 44.98 -13.69
N ASP A 444 -8.75 45.58 -12.67
CA ASP A 444 -9.06 45.35 -11.25
C ASP A 444 -10.53 45.62 -10.87
N TYR A 445 -11.19 46.56 -11.56
CA TYR A 445 -12.59 46.90 -11.28
C TYR A 445 -13.57 45.74 -11.57
N ILE A 446 -13.21 44.79 -12.44
CA ILE A 446 -14.01 43.59 -12.73
C ILE A 446 -13.89 42.58 -11.57
N LEU A 447 -12.74 42.50 -10.91
CA LEU A 447 -12.46 41.53 -9.85
C LEU A 447 -13.14 41.88 -8.52
N GLU A 448 -13.38 43.17 -8.27
CA GLU A 448 -14.11 43.65 -7.08
C GLU A 448 -15.60 43.29 -7.10
N MET A 449 -16.19 43.08 -8.27
CA MET A 449 -17.63 42.80 -8.43
C MET A 449 -18.07 41.37 -8.00
N ILE A 450 -17.16 40.43 -7.70
CA ILE A 450 -17.47 38.98 -7.65
C ILE A 450 -17.18 38.27 -6.30
N ARG A 451 -17.04 38.98 -5.17
CA ARG A 451 -16.80 38.33 -3.85
C ARG A 451 -18.08 37.98 -3.08
N CYS A 452 -18.12 36.78 -2.47
CA CYS A 452 -19.17 36.33 -1.54
C CYS A 452 -18.60 36.15 -0.11
N GLY A 453 -19.36 36.50 0.94
CA GLY A 453 -18.91 36.52 2.33
C GLY A 453 -19.75 35.69 3.32
N CYS A 454 -19.48 34.38 3.45
CA CYS A 454 -20.13 33.54 4.48
C CYS A 454 -19.18 32.50 5.13
N LYS A 455 -19.38 32.22 6.44
CA LYS A 455 -18.66 31.22 7.29
C LYS A 455 -19.47 29.90 7.41
N ARG A 456 -18.80 28.76 7.71
CA ARG A 456 -19.40 27.39 7.81
C ARG A 456 -19.55 26.91 9.27
N ASP A 457 -20.61 26.13 9.53
CA ASP A 457 -20.96 25.48 10.81
C ASP A 457 -20.86 23.94 10.78
N PHE A 458 -20.76 23.37 12.00
CA PHE A 458 -20.17 22.08 12.36
C PHE A 458 -21.20 21.19 13.08
N LEU A 459 -21.86 20.25 12.40
CA LEU A 459 -22.82 19.30 13.02
C LEU A 459 -22.83 17.96 12.26
N LEU A 460 -21.85 17.09 12.56
CA LEU A 460 -21.81 15.69 12.10
C LEU A 460 -21.14 14.78 13.14
N PHE A 461 -21.56 14.87 14.41
CA PHE A 461 -20.87 14.19 15.53
C PHE A 461 -21.72 13.18 16.32
N LEU A 462 -22.97 12.92 15.93
CA LEU A 462 -23.92 12.19 16.82
C LEU A 462 -24.39 10.80 16.37
N TYR A 463 -23.88 10.22 15.27
CA TYR A 463 -24.41 8.96 14.73
C TYR A 463 -23.57 7.68 14.99
N VAL A 464 -22.42 7.74 15.68
CA VAL A 464 -21.45 6.60 15.73
C VAL A 464 -21.57 5.71 16.99
N PHE A 465 -22.52 5.93 17.90
CA PHE A 465 -22.45 5.40 19.28
C PHE A 465 -23.16 4.05 19.57
N SER A 466 -23.19 3.06 18.67
CA SER A 466 -23.93 1.80 18.91
C SER A 466 -23.11 0.50 19.11
N CYS A 467 -21.80 0.45 18.84
CA CYS A 467 -21.02 -0.79 19.06
C CYS A 467 -20.43 -0.88 20.48
N ARG A 468 -21.24 -1.25 21.48
CA ARG A 468 -20.78 -1.50 22.86
C ARG A 468 -20.33 -2.97 23.07
N GLY A 469 -19.03 -3.23 22.96
CA GLY A 469 -18.39 -4.48 23.39
C GLY A 469 -16.95 -4.58 22.91
N LYS A 470 -15.99 -4.93 23.78
CA LYS A 470 -14.59 -5.20 23.39
C LYS A 470 -14.58 -6.50 22.58
N MET A 471 -14.44 -6.39 21.25
CA MET A 471 -14.19 -7.55 20.38
C MET A 471 -12.70 -7.90 20.42
N GLY A 472 -12.34 -9.18 20.39
CA GLY A 472 -10.96 -9.66 20.56
C GLY A 472 -10.28 -10.08 19.25
N THR A 473 -8.94 -10.06 19.26
CA THR A 473 -8.04 -10.53 18.19
C THR A 473 -8.35 -11.98 17.81
N VAL A 474 -8.26 -12.31 16.53
CA VAL A 474 -8.45 -13.68 16.03
C VAL A 474 -7.11 -14.31 15.65
N GLY A 475 -7.03 -15.62 15.69
CA GLY A 475 -5.84 -16.33 15.25
C GLY A 475 -5.98 -17.84 15.27
N ALA A 476 -5.08 -18.51 14.57
CA ALA A 476 -5.07 -19.94 14.35
C ALA A 476 -3.64 -20.50 14.38
N VAL A 477 -3.52 -21.76 14.80
CA VAL A 477 -2.33 -22.60 14.69
C VAL A 477 -2.73 -23.94 14.08
N ALA A 478 -1.86 -24.55 13.27
CA ALA A 478 -2.14 -25.84 12.67
C ALA A 478 -0.89 -26.71 12.55
N VAL A 479 -1.13 -28.03 12.49
CA VAL A 479 -0.16 -29.06 12.10
C VAL A 479 -0.75 -29.86 10.96
N ASP A 480 -0.01 -30.06 9.88
CA ASP A 480 -0.47 -30.85 8.73
C ASP A 480 -0.03 -32.33 8.78
N SER A 481 -0.42 -33.09 7.76
CA SER A 481 -0.10 -34.52 7.66
C SER A 481 1.39 -34.80 7.57
N GLU A 482 2.18 -33.87 7.03
CA GLU A 482 3.64 -33.95 6.92
C GLU A 482 4.35 -33.55 8.22
N GLY A 483 3.62 -32.94 9.16
CA GLY A 483 4.14 -32.46 10.44
C GLY A 483 4.68 -31.04 10.38
N ASN A 484 4.39 -30.28 9.32
CA ASN A 484 4.71 -28.87 9.28
C ASN A 484 3.69 -28.08 10.11
N ILE A 485 4.16 -27.02 10.74
CA ILE A 485 3.41 -26.20 11.67
C ILE A 485 3.33 -24.77 11.15
N ALA A 486 2.18 -24.11 11.31
CA ALA A 486 2.03 -22.70 10.99
C ALA A 486 1.19 -21.97 12.04
N CYS A 487 1.35 -20.64 12.10
CA CYS A 487 0.45 -19.76 12.84
C CYS A 487 0.00 -18.55 12.00
N ALA A 488 -1.18 -18.05 12.30
CA ALA A 488 -1.77 -16.85 11.72
C ALA A 488 -2.53 -16.05 12.80
N THR A 489 -2.33 -14.73 12.86
CA THR A 489 -3.04 -13.86 13.82
C THR A 489 -3.46 -12.56 13.14
N SER A 490 -4.67 -12.07 13.38
CA SER A 490 -5.21 -10.84 12.79
C SER A 490 -6.05 -10.02 13.77
N THR A 491 -5.98 -8.68 13.70
CA THR A 491 -6.70 -7.78 14.61
C THR A 491 -7.03 -6.42 14.01
N GLY A 492 -8.15 -5.82 14.43
CA GLY A 492 -8.41 -4.37 14.32
C GLY A 492 -7.73 -3.53 15.42
N GLY A 493 -7.06 -4.18 16.37
CA GLY A 493 -6.40 -3.55 17.50
C GLY A 493 -7.37 -3.17 18.62
N MET A 494 -7.14 -2.02 19.28
CA MET A 494 -7.99 -1.56 20.38
C MET A 494 -8.94 -0.45 19.94
N LEU A 495 -10.17 -0.46 20.47
CA LEU A 495 -11.12 0.62 20.28
C LEU A 495 -10.50 1.93 20.77
N ASN A 496 -10.65 2.99 19.98
CA ASN A 496 -10.12 4.32 20.26
C ASN A 496 -8.58 4.36 20.39
N LYS A 497 -7.87 3.43 19.73
CA LYS A 497 -6.41 3.48 19.62
C LYS A 497 -5.96 4.75 18.89
N MET A 498 -4.79 5.26 19.25
CA MET A 498 -4.15 6.32 18.45
C MET A 498 -3.93 5.84 17.02
N GLU A 499 -4.05 6.76 16.06
CA GLU A 499 -3.73 6.48 14.66
C GLU A 499 -2.30 5.91 14.54
N GLY A 500 -2.16 4.81 13.80
CA GLY A 500 -0.87 4.14 13.61
C GLY A 500 -0.37 3.36 14.84
N ARG A 501 -1.17 3.18 15.90
CA ARG A 501 -0.80 2.29 17.01
C ARG A 501 -0.77 0.84 16.52
N VAL A 502 0.38 0.20 16.72
CA VAL A 502 0.63 -1.21 16.42
C VAL A 502 0.54 -2.06 17.69
N GLY A 503 -0.17 -3.19 17.62
CA GLY A 503 -0.29 -4.15 18.72
C GLY A 503 0.77 -5.26 18.71
N ASP A 504 0.48 -6.34 19.43
CA ASP A 504 1.27 -7.58 19.45
C ASP A 504 1.16 -8.39 18.16
N THR A 505 -0.01 -8.34 17.52
CA THR A 505 -0.37 -9.19 16.38
C THR A 505 0.69 -9.23 15.27
N PRO A 506 1.23 -8.12 14.74
CA PRO A 506 2.21 -8.18 13.66
C PRO A 506 3.65 -8.40 14.16
N CYS A 507 3.85 -8.61 15.47
CA CYS A 507 5.17 -8.73 16.08
C CYS A 507 5.49 -10.22 16.30
N ILE A 508 6.47 -10.73 15.55
CA ILE A 508 6.98 -12.11 15.67
C ILE A 508 7.35 -12.42 17.12
N GLY A 509 6.89 -13.56 17.63
CA GLY A 509 7.16 -14.00 19.01
C GLY A 509 6.27 -13.33 20.05
N SER A 510 5.45 -12.36 19.65
CA SER A 510 4.40 -11.77 20.50
C SER A 510 3.03 -12.30 20.08
N GLY A 511 2.48 -11.80 18.97
CA GLY A 511 1.14 -12.15 18.48
C GLY A 511 1.01 -13.56 17.91
N GLY A 512 2.11 -14.07 17.35
CA GLY A 512 2.22 -15.41 16.79
C GLY A 512 3.67 -15.87 16.68
N TYR A 513 3.89 -17.19 16.78
CA TYR A 513 5.18 -17.82 16.53
C TYR A 513 4.99 -19.29 16.13
N ALA A 514 5.75 -19.79 15.16
CA ALA A 514 5.73 -21.18 14.72
C ALA A 514 7.16 -21.69 14.49
N ASP A 515 7.44 -22.92 14.91
CA ASP A 515 8.70 -23.63 14.73
C ASP A 515 8.43 -25.14 14.72
N ASN A 516 8.76 -25.84 13.63
CA ASN A 516 8.55 -27.29 13.48
C ASN A 516 9.29 -28.11 14.54
N GLN A 517 10.33 -27.57 15.17
CA GLN A 517 11.07 -28.27 16.22
C GLN A 517 10.35 -28.24 17.58
N VAL A 518 9.40 -27.32 17.77
CA VAL A 518 8.83 -27.03 19.09
C VAL A 518 7.31 -26.97 19.07
N GLY A 519 6.70 -26.18 18.17
CA GLY A 519 5.25 -25.96 18.14
C GLY A 519 4.86 -24.64 17.48
N ALA A 520 3.59 -24.26 17.63
CA ALA A 520 3.10 -22.94 17.27
C ALA A 520 2.13 -22.38 18.30
N VAL A 521 2.10 -21.05 18.39
CA VAL A 521 1.25 -20.29 19.31
C VAL A 521 0.65 -19.08 18.59
N SER A 522 -0.63 -18.81 18.82
CA SER A 522 -1.30 -17.55 18.50
C SER A 522 -1.89 -16.96 19.78
N THR A 523 -1.76 -15.64 19.96
CA THR A 523 -2.15 -14.94 21.19
C THR A 523 -3.23 -13.90 20.99
N THR A 524 -3.97 -13.62 22.06
CA THR A 524 -4.98 -12.55 22.12
C THR A 524 -5.00 -11.90 23.50
N GLY A 525 -5.24 -10.60 23.56
CA GLY A 525 -5.38 -9.86 24.82
C GLY A 525 -4.92 -8.42 24.71
N HIS A 526 -4.32 -7.90 25.78
CA HIS A 526 -3.78 -6.55 25.77
C HIS A 526 -2.40 -6.53 25.08
N GLY A 527 -2.34 -6.01 23.85
CA GLY A 527 -1.15 -6.13 23.00
C GLY A 527 0.15 -5.61 23.62
N GLU A 528 0.14 -4.49 24.35
CA GLU A 528 1.34 -3.98 25.02
C GLU A 528 1.86 -4.93 26.10
N ALA A 529 0.99 -5.69 26.78
CA ALA A 529 1.41 -6.68 27.76
C ALA A 529 2.00 -7.92 27.09
N ILE A 530 1.37 -8.39 26.02
CA ILE A 530 1.82 -9.54 25.22
C ILE A 530 3.21 -9.27 24.63
N MET A 531 3.43 -8.07 24.06
CA MET A 531 4.74 -7.67 23.53
C MET A 531 5.82 -7.61 24.60
N LYS A 532 5.53 -7.05 25.79
CA LYS A 532 6.51 -6.91 26.88
C LYS A 532 7.07 -8.24 27.38
N VAL A 533 6.29 -9.32 27.25
CA VAL A 533 6.69 -10.66 27.70
C VAL A 533 6.98 -11.62 26.55
N THR A 534 6.87 -11.16 25.29
CA THR A 534 7.02 -11.99 24.08
C THR A 534 6.24 -13.30 24.21
N LEU A 535 4.94 -13.18 24.49
CA LEU A 535 4.13 -14.29 25.03
C LEU A 535 4.17 -15.56 24.16
N ALA A 536 4.02 -15.45 22.84
CA ALA A 536 4.07 -16.61 21.95
C ALA A 536 5.41 -17.33 22.09
N ARG A 537 6.54 -16.63 21.93
CA ARG A 537 7.87 -17.25 22.01
C ARG A 537 8.19 -17.77 23.41
N LEU A 538 7.72 -17.12 24.47
CA LEU A 538 7.87 -17.57 25.85
C LEU A 538 7.18 -18.90 26.10
N ILE A 539 6.00 -19.13 25.52
CA ILE A 539 5.29 -20.40 25.64
C ILE A 539 6.08 -21.51 24.95
N LEU A 540 6.54 -21.29 23.71
CA LEU A 540 7.44 -22.25 23.05
C LEU A 540 8.71 -22.50 23.87
N PHE A 541 9.24 -21.48 24.56
CA PHE A 541 10.40 -21.65 25.44
C PHE A 541 10.13 -22.64 26.58
N HIS A 542 8.96 -22.59 27.20
CA HIS A 542 8.59 -23.58 28.21
C HIS A 542 8.43 -24.99 27.61
N MET A 543 7.91 -25.10 26.38
CA MET A 543 7.82 -26.38 25.67
C MET A 543 9.22 -26.96 25.37
N GLU A 544 10.18 -26.12 24.99
CA GLU A 544 11.60 -26.49 24.83
C GLU A 544 12.20 -27.05 26.13
N GLN A 545 11.73 -26.59 27.30
CA GLN A 545 12.11 -27.10 28.61
C GLN A 545 11.34 -28.37 29.04
N GLY A 546 10.63 -29.02 28.11
CA GLY A 546 9.91 -30.27 28.35
C GLY A 546 8.54 -30.11 29.02
N GLN A 547 8.01 -28.89 29.12
CA GLN A 547 6.63 -28.69 29.59
C GLN A 547 5.63 -29.15 28.51
N SER A 548 4.48 -29.68 28.94
CA SER A 548 3.38 -29.95 28.01
C SER A 548 2.83 -28.65 27.41
N VAL A 549 2.13 -28.74 26.27
CA VAL A 549 1.51 -27.58 25.60
C VAL A 549 0.60 -26.80 26.56
N GLU A 550 -0.19 -27.49 27.36
CA GLU A 550 -1.07 -26.91 28.37
C GLU A 550 -0.28 -26.22 29.50
N ALA A 551 0.70 -26.91 30.09
CA ALA A 551 1.51 -26.38 31.19
C ALA A 551 2.35 -25.16 30.75
N ALA A 552 2.94 -25.22 29.55
CA ALA A 552 3.69 -24.12 28.96
C ALA A 552 2.81 -22.88 28.74
N SER A 553 1.59 -23.08 28.23
CA SER A 553 0.61 -22.02 28.01
C SER A 553 0.18 -21.36 29.33
N ASP A 554 -0.07 -22.17 30.37
CA ASP A 554 -0.41 -21.68 31.71
C ASP A 554 0.74 -20.89 32.34
N LEU A 555 1.98 -21.36 32.21
CA LEU A 555 3.17 -20.66 32.70
C LEU A 555 3.35 -19.29 32.02
N GLY A 556 3.20 -19.23 30.69
CA GLY A 556 3.28 -17.97 29.95
C GLY A 556 2.21 -16.96 30.38
N LEU A 557 0.96 -17.40 30.50
CA LEU A 557 -0.15 -16.55 30.98
C LEU A 557 0.03 -16.12 32.44
N ALA A 558 0.49 -17.00 33.31
CA ALA A 558 0.77 -16.70 34.71
C ALA A 558 1.92 -15.69 34.85
N TYR A 559 2.96 -15.81 34.02
CA TYR A 559 4.03 -14.84 33.96
C TYR A 559 3.54 -13.47 33.50
N MET A 560 2.74 -13.40 32.43
CA MET A 560 2.14 -12.14 31.98
C MET A 560 1.28 -11.49 33.07
N LYS A 561 0.44 -12.28 33.75
CA LYS A 561 -0.39 -11.79 34.85
C LYS A 561 0.44 -11.26 36.02
N SER A 562 1.45 -12.00 36.45
CA SER A 562 2.27 -11.61 37.61
C SER A 562 3.22 -10.46 37.31
N ARG A 563 3.80 -10.40 36.10
CA ARG A 563 4.83 -9.42 35.75
C ARG A 563 4.28 -8.10 35.24
N VAL A 564 3.20 -8.11 34.47
CA VAL A 564 2.62 -6.91 33.83
C VAL A 564 1.15 -6.68 34.14
N SER A 565 0.59 -7.42 35.12
CA SER A 565 -0.76 -7.24 35.65
C SER A 565 -1.84 -7.27 34.56
N SER A 566 -1.66 -8.12 33.54
CA SER A 566 -2.55 -8.20 32.40
C SER A 566 -3.03 -9.64 32.16
N LEU A 567 -4.19 -9.75 31.50
CA LEU A 567 -4.83 -11.02 31.17
C LEU A 567 -4.89 -11.20 29.66
N GLY A 568 -4.99 -12.44 29.20
CA GLY A 568 -5.12 -12.76 27.78
C GLY A 568 -5.46 -14.24 27.58
N GLY A 569 -5.27 -14.71 26.37
CA GLY A 569 -5.48 -16.10 25.98
C GLY A 569 -4.61 -16.49 24.80
N VAL A 570 -4.45 -17.79 24.63
CA VAL A 570 -3.59 -18.40 23.62
C VAL A 570 -4.22 -19.69 23.10
N VAL A 571 -3.94 -19.99 21.84
CA VAL A 571 -4.05 -21.34 21.29
C VAL A 571 -2.67 -21.81 20.90
N SER A 572 -2.37 -23.07 21.18
CA SER A 572 -1.05 -23.64 21.02
C SER A 572 -1.12 -25.09 20.55
N VAL A 573 -0.11 -25.51 19.78
CA VAL A 573 0.02 -26.87 19.27
C VAL A 573 1.48 -27.27 19.20
N ASP A 574 1.79 -28.55 19.43
CA ASP A 574 3.12 -29.11 19.24
C ASP A 574 3.22 -29.97 17.95
N PRO A 575 4.43 -30.38 17.53
CA PRO A 575 4.60 -31.16 16.32
C PRO A 575 3.86 -32.49 16.34
N GLN A 576 3.55 -33.04 17.53
CA GLN A 576 2.79 -34.28 17.71
C GLN A 576 1.28 -34.10 17.51
N GLY A 577 0.82 -32.85 17.30
CA GLY A 577 -0.59 -32.52 17.17
C GLY A 577 -1.31 -32.46 18.52
N ARG A 578 -0.58 -32.42 19.65
CA ARG A 578 -1.19 -32.12 20.95
C ARG A 578 -1.39 -30.62 21.02
N TRP A 579 -2.54 -30.19 21.52
CA TRP A 579 -2.94 -28.78 21.50
C TRP A 579 -3.53 -28.32 22.82
N ALA A 580 -3.59 -27.00 23.01
CA ALA A 580 -4.29 -26.38 24.13
C ALA A 580 -4.94 -25.05 23.71
N ALA A 581 -6.09 -24.75 24.33
CA ALA A 581 -6.70 -23.42 24.33
C ALA A 581 -6.76 -22.94 25.79
N ARG A 582 -5.92 -21.97 26.15
CA ARG A 582 -5.75 -21.52 27.55
C ARG A 582 -5.92 -20.02 27.65
N PHE A 583 -6.56 -19.55 28.71
CA PHE A 583 -6.80 -18.12 28.90
C PHE A 583 -6.96 -17.77 30.37
N SER A 584 -6.49 -16.57 30.72
CA SER A 584 -6.62 -15.98 32.05
C SER A 584 -7.72 -14.91 32.12
N SER A 585 -8.35 -14.58 30.98
CA SER A 585 -9.56 -13.76 30.89
C SER A 585 -10.80 -14.53 31.35
N LEU A 586 -11.95 -13.84 31.43
CA LEU A 586 -13.22 -14.49 31.78
C LEU A 586 -13.69 -15.44 30.67
N GLN A 587 -13.58 -15.00 29.41
CA GLN A 587 -13.99 -15.75 28.24
C GLN A 587 -12.91 -15.68 27.16
N MET A 588 -12.88 -16.70 26.32
CA MET A 588 -12.22 -16.73 25.02
C MET A 588 -12.99 -17.72 24.16
N SER A 589 -13.59 -17.28 23.05
CA SER A 589 -14.15 -18.25 22.11
C SER A 589 -13.01 -18.99 21.43
N TRP A 590 -13.09 -20.32 21.40
CA TRP A 590 -12.08 -21.16 20.78
C TRP A 590 -12.71 -22.40 20.15
N ALA A 591 -12.04 -22.94 19.13
CA ALA A 591 -12.38 -24.22 18.55
C ALA A 591 -11.11 -24.96 18.11
N ALA A 592 -11.18 -26.29 18.08
CA ALA A 592 -10.15 -27.16 17.55
C ALA A 592 -10.80 -28.27 16.72
N ALA A 593 -10.22 -28.61 15.58
CA ALA A 593 -10.68 -29.72 14.74
C ALA A 593 -9.54 -30.72 14.58
N GLN A 594 -9.80 -31.96 15.00
CA GLN A 594 -8.84 -33.08 14.97
C GLN A 594 -9.62 -34.40 14.94
N THR A 595 -9.14 -35.39 14.20
CA THR A 595 -9.72 -36.76 14.16
C THR A 595 -11.24 -36.78 13.96
N GLU A 596 -11.74 -36.06 12.95
CA GLU A 596 -13.18 -35.95 12.62
C GLU A 596 -14.08 -35.40 13.77
N THR A 597 -13.46 -34.83 14.80
CA THR A 597 -14.14 -34.25 15.96
C THR A 597 -13.85 -32.75 16.01
N LEU A 598 -14.91 -31.97 16.24
CA LEU A 598 -14.85 -30.55 16.52
C LEU A 598 -14.98 -30.34 18.04
N HIS A 599 -13.99 -29.67 18.62
CA HIS A 599 -13.96 -29.24 20.01
C HIS A 599 -14.17 -27.73 20.07
N TYR A 600 -14.90 -27.23 21.07
CA TYR A 600 -15.12 -25.80 21.23
C TYR A 600 -15.49 -25.41 22.66
N GLY A 601 -15.36 -24.12 22.96
CA GLY A 601 -15.75 -23.56 24.26
C GLY A 601 -15.69 -22.04 24.28
N LEU A 602 -16.20 -21.45 25.36
CA LEU A 602 -16.22 -20.01 25.57
C LEU A 602 -15.72 -19.62 26.97
N TYR A 603 -16.17 -20.32 28.00
CA TYR A 603 -15.77 -20.08 29.39
C TYR A 603 -14.65 -21.01 29.84
N ALA A 604 -13.89 -20.59 30.85
CA ALA A 604 -12.81 -21.40 31.38
C ALA A 604 -13.34 -22.74 31.90
N GLY A 605 -12.74 -23.84 31.43
CA GLY A 605 -13.14 -25.21 31.77
C GLY A 605 -14.27 -25.78 30.92
N GLU A 606 -14.88 -25.01 30.01
CA GLU A 606 -15.81 -25.57 29.04
C GLU A 606 -15.07 -26.29 27.91
N HIS A 607 -15.55 -27.49 27.59
CA HIS A 607 -15.06 -28.30 26.47
C HIS A 607 -16.21 -29.11 25.90
N PHE A 608 -16.82 -28.59 24.85
CA PHE A 608 -17.86 -29.28 24.10
C PHE A 608 -17.26 -30.02 22.92
N THR A 609 -17.94 -31.08 22.47
CA THR A 609 -17.52 -31.88 21.32
C THR A 609 -18.70 -32.19 20.41
N GLN A 610 -18.46 -32.21 19.10
CA GLN A 610 -19.42 -32.65 18.09
C GLN A 610 -18.69 -33.24 16.89
N SER A 611 -19.41 -34.03 16.07
CA SER A 611 -18.87 -34.52 14.80
C SER A 611 -18.66 -33.36 13.81
N LEU A 612 -17.57 -33.40 13.04
CA LEU A 612 -17.29 -32.40 11.99
C LEU A 612 -18.37 -32.34 10.90
N GLU A 613 -19.13 -33.42 10.69
CA GLU A 613 -20.23 -33.53 9.71
C GLU A 613 -21.62 -33.16 10.27
N GLY A 614 -21.72 -32.81 11.57
CA GLY A 614 -23.00 -32.46 12.20
C GLY A 614 -23.51 -31.04 11.84
N PRO A 615 -24.83 -30.79 11.89
CA PRO A 615 -25.37 -29.43 11.73
C PRO A 615 -24.85 -28.49 12.84
N LEU A 616 -24.66 -27.21 12.50
CA LEU A 616 -24.29 -26.15 13.46
C LEU A 616 -25.45 -25.77 14.37
#